data_AF-A0A1L3ZX69-F1
#
_entry.id   AF-A0A1L3ZX69-F1
#
_cell.length_a   1.000
_cell.length_b   1.000
_cell.length_c   1.000
_cell.angle_alpha   90.00
_cell.angle_beta   90.00
_cell.angle_gamma   90.00
#
_symmetry.space_group_name_H-M   'P 1'
#
loop_
_entity.id
_entity.type
_entity.pdbx_description
1 polymer ?
#
loop_
_entity_poly.entity_id
_entity_poly.type
_entity_poly.pdbx_seq_one_letter_code
_entity_poly.pdbx_strand_id
1 'polypeptide(L)'
;MNAHLAPFPDELLTSWYARRIYQRRGRTLADPTAVRDRTGQWCHPDIRPTTRWLNGAAQTFNVASSQLATNALAQRYPALPLDFIAWDRPPFATEQECFRSAPRLRLSWCNRCLAEDFAAHRPAHIRHHWVLAASCFCHRHRWPLEERCSVCNAFNWQIVGSARGPLRMLCAECWRPLERSLPAVLSAGADLQECWDRVIAFETEVFTALQGKTPDQFRFNFTSASQLLGEVRDISRLLARNYWGYTRSNIPLNAFISPAMTPGRLRPDFFESEAPFPLAVASMAKRRCLLAAVCAILDPTHATGVTLFGSNQPSAIETFVSTVDPCEIERCLAPDGRWSQTFVRQVRAAQQRKARKSRRAATAAGSGLPRMSVG
;
A
#
# COMPACT_ATOMS: atom_id res chain seq x y z
N MET A 1 14.53 18.25 29.69
CA MET A 1 14.69 16.90 29.09
C MET A 1 14.81 17.06 27.57
N ASN A 2 16.01 16.85 27.01
CA ASN A 2 16.36 17.10 25.59
C ASN A 2 16.58 15.79 24.79
N ALA A 3 15.91 14.69 25.14
CA ALA A 3 16.27 13.35 24.63
C ALA A 3 15.89 13.07 23.16
N HIS A 4 15.20 13.98 22.46
CA HIS A 4 14.65 13.73 21.11
C HIS A 4 14.84 14.90 20.14
N LEU A 5 16.01 15.56 20.18
CA LEU A 5 16.33 16.66 19.26
C LEU A 5 16.59 16.17 17.82
N ALA A 6 17.19 14.98 17.70
CA ALA A 6 17.41 14.30 16.43
C ALA A 6 16.11 13.62 15.93
N PRO A 7 15.98 13.40 14.61
CA PRO A 7 14.95 12.53 14.07
C PRO A 7 15.14 11.10 14.59
N PHE A 8 14.05 10.39 14.86
CA PHE A 8 14.15 8.94 15.11
C PHE A 8 14.55 8.23 13.81
N PRO A 9 15.23 7.07 13.85
CA PRO A 9 15.71 6.39 12.63
C PRO A 9 14.62 5.99 11.62
N ASP A 10 13.37 5.86 12.08
CA ASP A 10 12.22 5.55 11.24
C ASP A 10 11.26 6.75 11.08
N GLU A 11 11.61 7.95 11.56
CA GLU A 11 10.75 9.13 11.52
C GLU A 11 10.89 9.92 10.21
N LEU A 12 9.75 10.23 9.59
CA LEU A 12 9.68 11.14 8.45
C LEU A 12 10.27 12.51 8.80
N LEU A 13 10.98 13.10 7.85
CA LEU A 13 11.60 14.41 8.00
C LEU A 13 10.59 15.52 8.30
N THR A 14 9.41 15.48 7.69
CA THR A 14 8.32 16.43 7.96
C THR A 14 7.73 16.24 9.36
N SER A 15 7.64 14.99 9.85
CA SER A 15 7.24 14.67 11.24
C SER A 15 8.24 15.27 12.23
N TRP A 16 9.53 14.99 12.04
CA TRP A 16 10.58 15.53 12.89
C TRP A 16 10.54 17.07 12.88
N TYR A 17 10.45 17.68 11.70
CA TYR A 17 10.39 19.13 11.53
C TYR A 17 9.21 19.74 12.31
N ALA A 18 8.01 19.19 12.17
CA ALA A 18 6.83 19.62 12.93
C ALA A 18 7.04 19.50 14.46
N ARG A 19 7.64 18.38 14.89
CA ARG A 19 7.99 18.12 16.30
C ARG A 19 8.94 19.20 16.86
N ARG A 20 9.90 19.65 16.04
CA ARG A 20 10.88 20.69 16.41
C ARG A 20 10.27 22.09 16.37
N ILE A 21 9.38 22.39 15.43
CA ILE A 21 8.62 23.66 15.42
C ILE A 21 7.83 23.80 16.70
N TYR A 22 7.07 22.77 17.08
CA TYR A 22 6.21 22.82 18.26
C TYR A 22 6.99 23.13 19.55
N GLN A 23 8.24 22.65 19.65
CA GLN A 23 9.12 22.93 20.80
C GLN A 23 9.64 24.37 20.81
N ARG A 24 9.71 25.06 19.67
CA ARG A 24 10.05 26.48 19.58
C ARG A 24 8.81 27.34 19.77
N ARG A 25 8.59 27.80 21.00
CA ARG A 25 7.57 28.83 21.28
C ARG A 25 7.85 30.09 20.43
N GLY A 26 6.85 30.58 19.68
CA GLY A 26 6.84 31.95 19.15
C GLY A 26 7.34 32.19 17.71
N ARG A 27 7.61 31.16 16.88
CA ARG A 27 7.84 31.35 15.44
C ARG A 27 7.02 30.38 14.60
N THR A 28 6.17 30.92 13.72
CA THR A 28 5.46 30.16 12.70
C THR A 28 6.44 29.88 11.55
N LEU A 29 7.10 28.72 11.58
CA LEU A 29 7.80 28.22 10.40
C LEU A 29 6.76 27.56 9.49
N ALA A 30 6.83 27.84 8.19
CA ALA A 30 5.94 27.22 7.22
C ALA A 30 6.14 25.70 7.20
N ASP A 31 5.05 24.97 7.03
CA ASP A 31 5.11 23.53 6.87
C ASP A 31 5.89 23.16 5.61
N PRO A 32 6.79 22.17 5.69
CA PRO A 32 7.58 21.74 4.56
C PRO A 32 6.65 21.12 3.50
N THR A 33 6.70 21.64 2.27
CA THR A 33 5.91 21.16 1.14
C THR A 33 6.80 20.64 0.01
N ALA A 34 6.23 19.84 -0.88
CA ALA A 34 6.93 19.43 -2.09
C ALA A 34 7.18 20.64 -3.00
N VAL A 35 8.38 20.70 -3.58
CA VAL A 35 8.80 21.77 -4.49
C VAL A 35 9.24 21.16 -5.83
N ARG A 36 9.20 21.94 -6.91
CA ARG A 36 9.80 21.51 -8.18
C ARG A 36 11.29 21.84 -8.19
N ASP A 37 12.09 20.92 -8.70
CA ASP A 37 13.49 21.19 -9.02
C ASP A 37 13.64 21.94 -10.35
N ARG A 38 14.90 22.19 -10.75
CA ARG A 38 15.22 22.89 -12.01
C ARG A 38 14.78 22.13 -13.26
N THR A 39 14.56 20.82 -13.15
CA THR A 39 14.08 19.95 -14.24
C THR A 39 12.55 19.85 -14.25
N GLY A 40 11.86 20.54 -13.32
CA GLY A 40 10.41 20.49 -13.17
C GLY A 40 9.90 19.28 -12.39
N GLN A 41 10.78 18.41 -11.87
CA GLN A 41 10.40 17.23 -11.10
C GLN A 41 10.07 17.60 -9.65
N TRP A 42 9.06 16.92 -9.08
CA TRP A 42 8.66 17.12 -7.68
C TRP A 42 9.68 16.49 -6.72
N CYS A 43 10.19 17.32 -5.81
CA CYS A 43 11.02 16.95 -4.67
C CYS A 43 10.22 17.09 -3.37
N HIS A 44 9.82 15.96 -2.78
CA HIS A 44 9.16 15.95 -1.47
C HIS A 44 10.20 15.83 -0.35
N PRO A 45 10.11 16.63 0.74
CA PRO A 45 11.05 16.60 1.86
C PRO A 45 11.30 15.21 2.45
N ASP A 46 10.25 14.39 2.57
CA ASP A 46 10.39 13.02 3.09
C ASP A 46 10.98 12.01 2.10
N ILE A 47 10.91 12.27 0.79
CA ILE A 47 11.31 11.30 -0.24
C ILE A 47 12.73 11.58 -0.70
N ARG A 48 12.93 12.74 -1.31
CA ARG A 48 14.18 13.24 -1.87
C ARG A 48 14.28 14.73 -1.51
N PRO A 49 14.66 15.06 -0.27
CA PRO A 49 14.75 16.44 0.17
C PRO A 49 15.81 17.18 -0.64
N THR A 50 15.55 18.45 -0.96
CA THR A 50 16.55 19.29 -1.63
C THR A 50 17.68 19.65 -0.66
N THR A 51 18.89 19.85 -1.17
CA THR A 51 20.04 20.33 -0.38
C THR A 51 19.72 21.65 0.33
N ARG A 52 18.97 22.53 -0.33
CA ARG A 52 18.51 23.80 0.25
C ARG A 52 17.62 23.57 1.47
N TRP A 53 16.66 22.64 1.37
CA TRP A 53 15.77 22.31 2.49
C TRP A 53 16.56 21.69 3.65
N LEU A 54 17.45 20.72 3.37
CA LEU A 54 18.28 20.07 4.38
C LEU A 54 19.16 21.08 5.13
N ASN A 55 19.86 21.96 4.41
CA ASN A 55 20.73 22.96 5.02
C ASN A 55 19.95 23.98 5.84
N GLY A 56 18.78 24.41 5.34
CA GLY A 56 17.89 25.32 6.07
C GLY A 56 17.38 24.71 7.37
N ALA A 57 16.92 23.46 7.34
CA ALA A 57 16.45 22.74 8.52
C ALA A 57 17.59 22.46 9.52
N ALA A 58 18.74 22.02 9.02
CA ALA A 58 19.96 21.76 9.78
C ALA A 58 20.41 23.01 10.56
N GLN A 59 20.53 24.15 9.87
CA GLN A 59 20.89 25.43 10.46
C GLN A 59 19.84 25.89 11.48
N THR A 60 18.55 25.75 11.14
CA THR A 60 17.45 26.20 12.00
C THR A 60 17.42 25.47 13.34
N PHE A 61 17.69 24.16 13.34
CA PHE A 61 17.55 23.31 14.52
C PHE A 61 18.87 22.81 15.12
N ASN A 62 20.01 23.28 14.59
CA ASN A 62 21.36 22.89 15.00
C ASN A 62 21.57 21.36 14.97
N VAL A 63 21.28 20.76 13.81
CA VAL A 63 21.47 19.32 13.53
C VAL A 63 22.26 19.18 12.24
N ALA A 64 23.10 18.15 12.10
CA ALA A 64 23.86 17.93 10.87
C ALA A 64 22.93 17.60 9.68
N SER A 65 23.17 18.22 8.52
CA SER A 65 22.40 17.94 7.30
C SER A 65 22.55 16.50 6.82
N SER A 66 23.72 15.89 7.02
CA SER A 66 23.97 14.47 6.76
C SER A 66 23.08 13.56 7.60
N GLN A 67 22.86 13.90 8.88
CA GLN A 67 21.96 13.17 9.77
C GLN A 67 20.49 13.31 9.36
N LEU A 68 20.08 14.46 8.81
CA LEU A 68 18.74 14.60 8.24
C LEU A 68 18.60 13.79 6.95
N ALA A 69 19.63 13.78 6.10
CA ALA A 69 19.59 13.06 4.84
C ALA A 69 19.35 11.55 5.04
N THR A 70 19.89 10.93 6.10
CA THR A 70 19.67 9.49 6.38
C THR A 70 18.21 9.10 6.62
N ASN A 71 17.36 10.07 6.95
CA ASN A 71 15.92 9.86 7.16
C ASN A 71 15.08 10.01 5.88
N ALA A 72 15.68 10.40 4.76
CA ALA A 72 14.95 10.44 3.49
C ALA A 72 14.58 9.03 3.03
N LEU A 73 13.34 8.83 2.56
CA LEU A 73 12.89 7.52 2.09
C LEU A 73 13.76 6.98 0.96
N ALA A 74 14.26 7.84 0.05
CA ALA A 74 15.14 7.42 -1.03
C ALA A 74 16.51 6.90 -0.56
N GLN A 75 16.98 7.27 0.64
CA GLN A 75 18.19 6.67 1.22
C GLN A 75 17.92 5.26 1.73
N ARG A 76 16.75 5.04 2.34
CA ARG A 76 16.35 3.72 2.85
C ARG A 76 15.89 2.77 1.73
N TYR A 77 15.27 3.31 0.70
CA TYR A 77 14.68 2.59 -0.42
C TYR A 77 15.18 3.23 -1.74
N PRO A 78 16.42 2.94 -2.15
CA PRO A 78 17.02 3.54 -3.35
C PRO A 78 16.26 3.20 -4.64
N ALA A 79 15.59 2.04 -4.68
CA ALA A 79 14.78 1.62 -5.82
C ALA A 79 13.32 2.10 -5.74
N LEU A 80 12.94 2.94 -4.76
CA LEU A 80 11.55 3.35 -4.49
C LEU A 80 10.94 4.12 -5.67
N PRO A 81 10.00 3.49 -6.40
CA PRO A 81 9.23 4.20 -7.40
C PRO A 81 8.18 5.08 -6.72
N LEU A 82 7.84 6.21 -7.32
CA LEU A 82 6.86 7.14 -6.74
C LEU A 82 5.48 6.48 -6.55
N ASP A 83 5.12 5.51 -7.38
CA ASP A 83 3.84 4.78 -7.31
C ASP A 83 3.78 3.71 -6.21
N PHE A 84 4.90 3.46 -5.50
CA PHE A 84 4.94 2.68 -4.27
C PHE A 84 4.87 3.56 -3.01
N ILE A 85 4.56 4.85 -3.18
CA ILE A 85 4.31 5.79 -2.10
C ILE A 85 2.81 6.07 -2.04
N ALA A 86 2.28 6.13 -0.82
CA ALA A 86 0.89 6.46 -0.57
C ALA A 86 0.69 7.97 -0.77
N TRP A 87 -0.18 8.35 -1.72
CA TRP A 87 -0.46 9.75 -2.04
C TRP A 87 -1.91 10.11 -1.72
N ASP A 88 -2.06 11.28 -1.10
CA ASP A 88 -3.34 11.98 -1.01
C ASP A 88 -3.52 12.88 -2.24
N ARG A 89 -2.44 13.59 -2.62
CA ARG A 89 -2.33 14.32 -3.89
C ARG A 89 -1.12 13.79 -4.66
N PRO A 90 -1.32 12.93 -5.68
CA PRO A 90 -0.23 12.28 -6.38
C PRO A 90 0.50 13.21 -7.36
N PRO A 91 1.78 12.93 -7.67
CA PRO A 91 2.55 13.69 -8.66
C PRO A 91 2.33 13.24 -10.12
N PHE A 92 1.43 12.30 -10.41
CA PHE A 92 1.33 11.56 -11.68
C PHE A 92 0.47 12.21 -12.79
N ALA A 93 0.26 13.52 -12.78
CA ALA A 93 -0.65 14.15 -13.73
C ALA A 93 -0.08 14.20 -15.17
N THR A 94 -0.98 14.02 -16.14
CA THR A 94 -0.79 14.28 -17.57
C THR A 94 -0.90 15.78 -17.89
N GLU A 95 -0.47 16.20 -19.08
CA GLU A 95 -0.09 17.56 -19.49
C GLU A 95 -1.11 18.71 -19.28
N GLN A 96 -2.36 18.45 -18.88
CA GLN A 96 -3.46 19.42 -18.97
C GLN A 96 -3.76 20.27 -17.71
N GLU A 97 -2.97 20.18 -16.63
CA GLU A 97 -3.40 20.74 -15.33
C GLU A 97 -2.39 21.73 -14.71
N CYS A 98 -2.40 22.97 -15.21
CA CYS A 98 -1.49 24.05 -14.82
C CYS A 98 -1.70 24.62 -13.39
N PHE A 99 -2.77 24.25 -12.66
CA PHE A 99 -3.15 24.87 -11.39
C PHE A 99 -3.14 23.94 -10.16
N ARG A 100 -2.44 22.80 -10.20
CA ARG A 100 -2.51 21.84 -9.09
C ARG A 100 -1.59 22.15 -7.91
N SER A 101 -2.12 21.89 -6.71
CA SER A 101 -1.43 22.00 -5.42
C SER A 101 -0.25 21.03 -5.32
N ALA A 102 0.75 21.36 -4.47
CA ALA A 102 1.91 20.50 -4.23
C ALA A 102 1.51 19.06 -3.79
N PRO A 103 2.20 18.02 -4.29
CA PRO A 103 1.97 16.64 -3.89
C PRO A 103 1.98 16.46 -2.37
N ARG A 104 1.10 15.59 -1.86
CA ARG A 104 0.94 15.31 -0.43
C ARG A 104 0.86 13.83 -0.18
N LEU A 105 1.66 13.34 0.78
CA LEU A 105 1.62 11.95 1.22
C LEU A 105 0.30 11.63 1.91
N ARG A 106 -0.23 10.43 1.64
CA ARG A 106 -1.29 9.84 2.45
C ARG A 106 -0.66 9.07 3.59
N LEU A 107 -1.11 9.38 4.80
CA LEU A 107 -0.50 8.92 6.03
C LEU A 107 -1.40 7.85 6.63
N SER A 108 -0.80 6.74 7.03
CA SER A 108 -1.42 5.72 7.86
C SER A 108 -0.75 5.68 9.23
N TRP A 109 -1.29 4.89 10.17
CA TRP A 109 -0.66 4.70 11.46
C TRP A 109 -1.01 3.37 12.09
N CYS A 110 -0.16 2.95 13.02
CA CYS A 110 -0.47 1.86 13.94
C CYS A 110 -0.80 2.45 15.30
N ASN A 111 -2.04 2.27 15.73
CA ASN A 111 -2.51 2.58 17.09
C ASN A 111 -1.62 1.96 18.19
N ARG A 112 -1.14 0.72 18.01
CA ARG A 112 -0.27 0.03 18.97
C ARG A 112 1.13 0.66 19.07
N CYS A 113 1.72 1.07 17.94
CA CYS A 113 2.96 1.86 17.95
C CYS A 113 2.79 3.17 18.71
N LEU A 114 1.69 3.89 18.47
CA LEU A 114 1.39 5.13 19.17
C LEU A 114 1.16 4.90 20.67
N ALA A 115 0.52 3.80 21.05
CA ALA A 115 0.31 3.42 22.44
C ALA A 115 1.62 3.06 23.16
N GLU A 116 2.56 2.38 22.49
CA GLU A 116 3.90 2.13 23.01
C GLU A 116 4.71 3.42 23.17
N ASP A 117 4.62 4.34 22.21
CA ASP A 117 5.26 5.66 22.35
C ASP A 117 4.67 6.44 23.53
N PHE A 118 3.34 6.36 23.70
CA PHE A 118 2.66 6.95 24.84
C PHE A 118 3.17 6.36 26.17
N ALA A 119 3.16 5.02 26.29
CA ALA A 119 3.57 4.30 27.49
C ALA A 119 5.06 4.53 27.83
N ALA A 120 5.91 4.70 26.81
CA ALA A 120 7.33 5.00 26.99
C ALA A 120 7.63 6.50 27.16
N HIS A 121 6.62 7.35 27.32
CA HIS A 121 6.75 8.82 27.39
C HIS A 121 7.52 9.44 26.21
N ARG A 122 7.52 8.78 25.05
CA ARG A 122 8.09 9.34 23.81
C ARG A 122 7.06 10.22 23.10
N PRO A 123 7.50 11.25 22.35
CA PRO A 123 6.60 11.96 21.47
C PRO A 123 6.15 11.04 20.33
N ALA A 124 4.89 11.17 19.92
CA ALA A 124 4.40 10.51 18.72
C ALA A 124 5.13 11.06 17.48
N HIS A 125 5.46 10.17 16.55
CA HIS A 125 6.08 10.49 15.28
C HIS A 125 5.54 9.62 14.15
N ILE A 126 5.63 10.15 12.94
CA ILE A 126 5.17 9.46 11.72
C ILE A 126 6.31 8.61 11.18
N ARG A 127 6.03 7.34 10.96
CA ARG A 127 7.05 6.37 10.56
C ARG A 127 7.19 6.25 9.05
N HIS A 128 8.38 5.94 8.56
CA HIS A 128 8.69 5.78 7.13
C HIS A 128 7.76 4.79 6.42
N HIS A 129 7.49 3.63 7.04
CA HIS A 129 6.66 2.60 6.40
C HIS A 129 5.19 3.02 6.28
N TRP A 130 4.70 3.96 7.11
CA TRP A 130 3.31 4.39 7.10
C TRP A 130 2.88 5.16 5.84
N VAL A 131 3.85 5.55 5.00
CA VAL A 131 3.61 6.24 3.73
C VAL A 131 3.98 5.40 2.53
N LEU A 132 4.35 4.13 2.73
CA LEU A 132 4.56 3.20 1.62
C LEU A 132 3.21 2.63 1.20
N ALA A 133 2.93 2.65 -0.09
CA ALA A 133 1.69 2.11 -0.65
C ALA A 133 1.59 0.59 -0.47
N ALA A 134 2.75 -0.08 -0.36
CA ALA A 134 2.87 -1.49 -0.05
C ALA A 134 2.89 -1.80 1.46
N SER A 135 2.65 -0.83 2.35
CA SER A 135 2.51 -1.06 3.79
C SER A 135 1.06 -0.89 4.21
N CYS A 136 0.40 -2.00 4.47
CA CYS A 136 -0.95 -2.03 4.98
C CYS A 136 -1.04 -2.60 6.40
N PHE A 137 0.04 -3.23 6.87
CA PHE A 137 0.16 -3.79 8.21
C PHE A 137 1.39 -3.24 8.92
N CYS A 138 1.28 -3.07 10.24
CA CYS A 138 2.42 -2.84 11.10
C CYS A 138 3.16 -4.16 11.29
N HIS A 139 4.39 -4.24 10.79
CA HIS A 139 5.19 -5.48 10.87
C HIS A 139 5.58 -5.83 12.31
N ARG A 140 5.76 -4.81 13.16
CA ARG A 140 6.09 -4.99 14.58
C ARG A 140 4.94 -5.57 15.38
N HIS A 141 3.74 -5.04 15.20
CA HIS A 141 2.55 -5.44 15.97
C HIS A 141 1.68 -6.47 15.25
N ARG A 142 2.04 -6.82 14.02
CA ARG A 142 1.29 -7.69 13.11
C ARG A 142 -0.18 -7.28 13.03
N TRP A 143 -0.41 -5.96 12.92
CA TRP A 143 -1.72 -5.34 13.07
C TRP A 143 -2.06 -4.46 11.86
N PRO A 144 -3.31 -4.43 11.36
CA PRO A 144 -3.70 -3.55 10.26
C PRO A 144 -3.38 -2.07 10.56
N LEU A 145 -2.81 -1.37 9.58
CA LEU A 145 -2.66 0.08 9.66
C LEU A 145 -4.00 0.78 9.43
N GLU A 146 -4.18 1.91 10.09
CA GLU A 146 -5.38 2.75 9.97
C GLU A 146 -5.05 4.03 9.20
N GLU A 147 -6.03 4.57 8.48
CA GLU A 147 -5.92 5.89 7.83
C GLU A 147 -7.03 6.85 8.31
N ARG A 148 -7.92 6.38 9.19
CA ARG A 148 -9.08 7.12 9.70
C ARG A 148 -9.21 6.94 11.20
N CYS A 149 -9.74 7.96 11.86
CA CYS A 149 -10.10 7.86 13.27
C CYS A 149 -11.19 6.78 13.45
N SER A 150 -10.94 5.79 14.30
CA SER A 150 -11.88 4.69 14.59
C SER A 150 -13.22 5.15 15.20
N VAL A 151 -13.26 6.36 15.79
CA VAL A 151 -14.45 6.91 16.44
C VAL A 151 -15.32 7.75 15.50
N CYS A 152 -14.75 8.71 14.78
CA CYS A 152 -15.50 9.65 13.93
C CYS A 152 -15.23 9.47 12.42
N ASN A 153 -14.41 8.50 12.04
CA ASN A 153 -14.06 8.16 10.66
C ASN A 153 -13.36 9.29 9.84
N ALA A 154 -12.95 10.38 10.50
CA ALA A 154 -12.21 11.47 9.90
C ALA A 154 -10.79 11.07 9.48
N PHE A 155 -10.29 11.72 8.43
CA PHE A 155 -8.94 11.52 7.88
C PHE A 155 -7.93 12.57 8.36
N ASN A 156 -8.43 13.67 8.96
CA ASN A 156 -7.61 14.75 9.46
C ASN A 156 -7.09 14.43 10.86
N TRP A 157 -5.80 14.67 11.06
CA TRP A 157 -5.15 14.55 12.36
C TRP A 157 -4.09 15.64 12.50
N GLN A 158 -3.65 15.84 13.73
CA GLN A 158 -2.66 16.85 14.09
C GLN A 158 -1.76 16.34 15.20
N ILE A 159 -0.53 16.84 15.24
CA ILE A 159 0.40 16.61 16.34
C ILE A 159 0.26 17.76 17.33
N VAL A 160 -0.18 17.44 18.55
CA VAL A 160 -0.44 18.42 19.61
C VAL A 160 0.30 18.01 20.88
N GLY A 161 0.90 18.97 21.57
CA GLY A 161 1.51 18.77 22.88
C GLY A 161 0.54 19.05 24.00
N SER A 162 0.61 18.28 25.08
CA SER A 162 -0.05 18.66 26.33
C SER A 162 0.87 19.58 27.14
N ALA A 163 0.30 20.37 28.06
CA ALA A 163 1.05 21.31 28.88
C ALA A 163 2.20 20.68 29.69
N ARG A 164 2.14 19.37 29.96
CA ARG A 164 3.13 18.63 30.76
C ARG A 164 3.49 17.25 30.17
N GLY A 165 3.37 17.06 28.86
CA GLY A 165 3.58 15.75 28.25
C GLY A 165 4.18 15.80 26.84
N PRO A 166 4.57 14.64 26.30
CA PRO A 166 5.16 14.59 24.97
C PRO A 166 4.08 14.80 23.92
N LEU A 167 4.50 15.15 22.71
CA LEU A 167 3.62 15.34 21.56
C LEU A 167 2.78 14.08 21.27
N ARG A 168 1.52 14.28 20.87
CA ARG A 168 0.55 13.21 20.58
C ARG A 168 -0.12 13.45 19.25
N MET A 169 -0.49 12.37 18.57
CA MET A 169 -1.32 12.44 17.38
C MET A 169 -2.79 12.40 17.80
N LEU A 170 -3.53 13.45 17.49
CA LEU A 170 -4.96 13.56 17.78
C LEU A 170 -5.74 13.63 16.47
N CYS A 171 -6.96 13.07 16.47
CA CYS A 171 -7.93 13.37 15.42
C CYS A 171 -8.25 14.87 15.42
N ALA A 172 -8.25 15.53 14.26
CA ALA A 172 -8.52 16.97 14.20
C ALA A 172 -10.00 17.31 14.43
N GLU A 173 -10.91 16.38 14.14
CA GLU A 173 -12.35 16.59 14.28
C GLU A 173 -12.85 16.31 15.70
N CYS A 174 -12.54 15.12 16.24
CA CYS A 174 -13.04 14.69 17.55
C CYS A 174 -12.04 14.83 18.70
N TRP A 175 -10.83 15.33 18.42
CA TRP A 175 -9.75 15.57 19.39
C TRP A 175 -9.30 14.33 20.20
N ARG A 176 -9.75 13.13 19.81
CA ARG A 176 -9.36 11.90 20.48
C ARG A 176 -7.94 11.50 20.10
N PRO A 177 -7.13 11.03 21.08
CA PRO A 177 -5.81 10.50 20.79
C PRO A 177 -5.87 9.24 19.95
N LEU A 178 -5.03 9.16 18.90
CA LEU A 178 -5.03 8.05 17.95
C LEU A 178 -4.37 6.78 18.51
N GLU A 179 -3.63 6.87 19.61
CA GLU A 179 -3.15 5.72 20.38
C GLU A 179 -4.28 4.91 21.05
N ARG A 180 -5.46 5.51 21.21
CA ARG A 180 -6.61 4.86 21.84
C ARG A 180 -7.39 4.08 20.79
N SER A 181 -7.12 2.78 20.75
CA SER A 181 -7.91 1.80 19.99
C SER A 181 -9.29 1.61 20.61
N LEU A 182 -10.31 1.28 19.80
CA LEU A 182 -11.56 0.75 20.35
C LEU A 182 -11.27 -0.63 20.98
N PRO A 183 -11.77 -0.93 22.20
CA PRO A 183 -11.47 -2.19 22.90
C PRO A 183 -11.84 -3.48 22.13
N ALA A 184 -12.87 -3.42 21.28
CA ALA A 184 -13.28 -4.54 20.41
C ALA A 184 -12.22 -4.94 19.36
N VAL A 185 -11.12 -4.19 19.25
CA VAL A 185 -10.02 -4.32 18.28
C VAL A 185 -8.74 -4.82 18.98
N LEU A 186 -8.81 -5.30 20.23
CA LEU A 186 -7.62 -5.67 21.03
C LEU A 186 -7.10 -7.10 20.79
N SER A 187 -7.94 -8.01 20.28
CA SER A 187 -7.56 -9.39 19.98
C SER A 187 -8.13 -9.83 18.63
N ALA A 188 -7.25 -10.22 17.71
CA ALA A 188 -7.65 -10.90 16.48
C ALA A 188 -7.76 -12.40 16.74
N GLY A 189 -8.73 -13.07 16.13
CA GLY A 189 -8.76 -14.54 16.10
C GLY A 189 -7.54 -15.09 15.35
N ALA A 190 -7.13 -16.32 15.66
CA ALA A 190 -5.95 -16.95 15.06
C ALA A 190 -6.00 -16.95 13.52
N ASP A 191 -7.16 -17.23 12.93
CA ASP A 191 -7.36 -17.27 11.48
C ASP A 191 -7.12 -15.91 10.82
N LEU A 192 -7.55 -14.82 11.47
CA LEU A 192 -7.30 -13.45 10.98
C LEU A 192 -5.81 -13.12 11.03
N GLN A 193 -5.16 -13.54 12.11
CA GLN A 193 -3.73 -13.34 12.28
C GLN A 193 -2.96 -14.07 11.18
N GLU A 194 -3.30 -15.32 10.87
CA GLU A 194 -2.63 -16.06 9.79
C GLU A 194 -2.80 -15.34 8.44
N CYS A 195 -4.00 -14.84 8.13
CA CYS A 195 -4.22 -14.04 6.92
C CYS A 195 -3.30 -12.82 6.85
N TRP A 196 -3.19 -12.07 7.95
CA TRP A 196 -2.34 -10.89 8.03
C TRP A 196 -0.87 -11.25 7.90
N ASP A 197 -0.45 -12.36 8.50
CA ASP A 197 0.93 -12.82 8.48
C ASP A 197 1.38 -13.18 7.06
N ARG A 198 0.50 -13.78 6.24
CA ARG A 198 0.77 -14.04 4.81
C ARG A 198 1.03 -12.74 4.04
N VAL A 199 0.22 -11.72 4.28
CA VAL A 199 0.37 -10.41 3.61
C VAL A 199 1.59 -9.67 4.13
N ILE A 200 1.85 -9.66 5.44
CA ILE A 200 3.06 -9.06 6.05
C ILE A 200 4.33 -9.69 5.49
N ALA A 201 4.36 -11.02 5.33
CA ALA A 201 5.49 -11.70 4.70
C ALA A 201 5.68 -11.19 3.26
N PHE A 202 4.60 -11.03 2.50
CA PHE A 202 4.68 -10.45 1.16
C PHE A 202 5.11 -8.97 1.14
N GLU A 203 4.60 -8.13 2.04
CA GLU A 203 5.05 -6.73 2.19
C GLU A 203 6.56 -6.65 2.47
N THR A 204 7.09 -7.58 3.25
CA THR A 204 8.54 -7.67 3.55
C THR A 204 9.37 -7.93 2.29
N GLU A 205 8.86 -8.77 1.39
CA GLU A 205 9.50 -9.07 0.09
C GLU A 205 9.47 -7.84 -0.83
N VAL A 206 8.34 -7.12 -0.85
CA VAL A 206 8.23 -5.85 -1.58
C VAL A 206 9.19 -4.82 -0.99
N PHE A 207 9.31 -4.70 0.34
CA PHE A 207 10.26 -3.77 0.96
C PHE A 207 11.71 -4.12 0.65
N THR A 208 12.03 -5.41 0.59
CA THR A 208 13.35 -5.90 0.16
C THR A 208 13.65 -5.48 -1.28
N ALA A 209 12.68 -5.63 -2.19
CA ALA A 209 12.79 -5.15 -3.56
C ALA A 209 12.93 -3.62 -3.66
N LEU A 210 12.22 -2.85 -2.83
CA LEU A 210 12.34 -1.39 -2.74
C LEU A 210 13.73 -0.95 -2.22
N GLN A 211 14.40 -1.79 -1.44
CA GLN A 211 15.80 -1.59 -1.05
C GLN A 211 16.80 -1.87 -2.18
N GLY A 212 16.33 -2.32 -3.35
CA GLY A 212 17.16 -2.77 -4.46
C GLY A 212 17.76 -4.17 -4.27
N LYS A 213 17.27 -4.93 -3.29
CA LYS A 213 17.74 -6.29 -3.01
C LYS A 213 16.82 -7.31 -3.66
N THR A 214 17.38 -8.43 -4.07
CA THR A 214 16.62 -9.52 -4.67
C THR A 214 15.67 -10.15 -3.64
N PRO A 215 14.38 -10.35 -3.95
CA PRO A 215 13.44 -11.03 -3.06
C PRO A 215 13.79 -12.51 -2.88
N ASP A 216 13.11 -13.21 -1.97
CA ASP A 216 13.31 -14.63 -1.69
C ASP A 216 13.29 -15.46 -3.00
N GLN A 217 14.44 -16.02 -3.34
CA GLN A 217 14.64 -16.75 -4.60
C GLN A 217 13.94 -18.10 -4.63
N PHE A 218 13.69 -18.71 -3.46
CA PHE A 218 12.93 -19.96 -3.37
C PHE A 218 11.44 -19.69 -3.54
N ARG A 219 10.94 -18.59 -2.96
CA ARG A 219 9.53 -18.22 -3.06
C ARG A 219 9.16 -17.67 -4.44
N PHE A 220 10.01 -16.81 -5.02
CA PHE A 220 9.73 -16.13 -6.29
C PHE A 220 10.57 -16.64 -7.46
N ASN A 221 11.26 -17.78 -7.31
CA ASN A 221 11.90 -18.52 -8.40
C ASN A 221 12.78 -17.65 -9.31
N PHE A 222 13.81 -17.05 -8.71
CA PHE A 222 14.77 -16.14 -9.36
C PHE A 222 14.22 -14.81 -9.92
N THR A 223 13.13 -14.32 -9.34
CA THR A 223 12.59 -12.99 -9.69
C THR A 223 13.51 -11.88 -9.15
N SER A 224 13.85 -10.92 -10.01
CA SER A 224 14.61 -9.71 -9.63
C SER A 224 13.73 -8.70 -8.88
N ALA A 225 14.36 -7.76 -8.17
CA ALA A 225 13.66 -6.68 -7.48
C ALA A 225 12.75 -5.87 -8.42
N SER A 226 13.25 -5.50 -9.61
CA SER A 226 12.48 -4.75 -10.60
C SER A 226 11.29 -5.52 -11.16
N GLN A 227 11.45 -6.84 -11.35
CA GLN A 227 10.35 -7.70 -11.82
C GLN A 227 9.25 -7.83 -10.77
N LEU A 228 9.59 -8.08 -9.50
CA LEU A 228 8.59 -8.16 -8.44
C LEU A 228 7.80 -6.84 -8.31
N LEU A 229 8.48 -5.70 -8.33
CA LEU A 229 7.82 -4.39 -8.29
C LEU A 229 6.96 -4.16 -9.55
N GLY A 230 7.40 -4.63 -10.72
CA GLY A 230 6.64 -4.58 -11.97
C GLY A 230 5.36 -5.41 -11.91
N GLU A 231 5.46 -6.65 -11.44
CA GLU A 231 4.32 -7.57 -11.25
C GLU A 231 3.32 -7.00 -10.24
N VAL A 232 3.77 -6.52 -9.07
CA VAL A 232 2.90 -5.88 -8.07
C VAL A 232 2.14 -4.69 -8.65
N ARG A 233 2.84 -3.81 -9.38
CA ARG A 233 2.26 -2.64 -10.05
C ARG A 233 1.20 -3.04 -11.05
N ASP A 234 1.55 -3.96 -11.96
CA ASP A 234 0.69 -4.32 -13.08
C ASP A 234 -0.52 -5.10 -12.63
N ILE A 235 -0.36 -6.10 -11.75
CA ILE A 235 -1.49 -6.85 -11.19
C ILE A 235 -2.41 -5.91 -10.42
N SER A 236 -1.87 -4.99 -9.59
CA SER A 236 -2.70 -4.02 -8.87
C SER A 236 -3.51 -3.13 -9.81
N ARG A 237 -2.88 -2.66 -10.90
CA ARG A 237 -3.55 -1.90 -11.97
C ARG A 237 -4.65 -2.72 -12.63
N LEU A 238 -4.34 -3.97 -12.98
CA LEU A 238 -5.26 -4.84 -13.68
C LEU A 238 -6.49 -5.14 -12.80
N LEU A 239 -6.31 -5.40 -11.51
CA LEU A 239 -7.39 -5.72 -10.59
C LEU A 239 -8.31 -4.52 -10.28
N ALA A 240 -7.81 -3.30 -10.39
CA ALA A 240 -8.53 -2.09 -9.98
C ALA A 240 -9.34 -1.43 -11.11
N ARG A 241 -9.29 -1.97 -12.33
CA ARG A 241 -9.94 -1.42 -13.53
C ARG A 241 -11.18 -2.22 -13.90
N ASN A 242 -12.17 -1.56 -14.49
CA ASN A 242 -13.37 -2.20 -15.01
C ASN A 242 -13.15 -2.60 -16.48
N TYR A 243 -13.49 -3.84 -16.82
CA TYR A 243 -13.38 -4.37 -18.19
C TYR A 243 -14.71 -4.83 -18.78
N TRP A 244 -15.72 -5.10 -17.95
CA TRP A 244 -16.84 -5.97 -18.32
C TRP A 244 -18.22 -5.36 -18.04
N GLY A 245 -18.36 -4.04 -17.90
CA GLY A 245 -19.69 -3.45 -17.81
C GLY A 245 -19.76 -1.95 -17.55
N TYR A 246 -20.98 -1.45 -17.47
CA TYR A 246 -21.29 -0.04 -17.19
C TYR A 246 -21.14 0.33 -15.70
N THR A 247 -21.19 -0.65 -14.80
CA THR A 247 -21.10 -0.41 -13.35
C THR A 247 -19.65 -0.34 -12.90
N ARG A 248 -19.27 0.77 -12.28
CA ARG A 248 -17.90 1.00 -11.76
C ARG A 248 -17.46 -0.02 -10.70
N SER A 249 -18.36 -0.84 -10.16
CA SER A 249 -18.06 -1.92 -9.22
C SER A 249 -17.71 -3.25 -9.90
N ASN A 250 -17.83 -3.39 -11.22
CA ASN A 250 -17.49 -4.62 -11.92
C ASN A 250 -15.97 -4.73 -12.18
N ILE A 251 -15.18 -4.68 -11.11
CA ILE A 251 -13.73 -4.80 -11.17
C ILE A 251 -13.26 -6.18 -10.66
N PRO A 252 -12.18 -6.75 -11.22
CA PRO A 252 -11.67 -8.05 -10.80
C PRO A 252 -11.33 -8.16 -9.31
N LEU A 253 -10.93 -7.05 -8.66
CA LEU A 253 -10.63 -7.02 -7.22
C LEU A 253 -11.79 -7.53 -6.35
N ASN A 254 -13.04 -7.33 -6.77
CA ASN A 254 -14.20 -7.76 -5.98
C ASN A 254 -14.37 -9.29 -5.93
N ALA A 255 -13.61 -10.05 -6.75
CA ALA A 255 -13.49 -11.51 -6.61
C ALA A 255 -12.54 -11.93 -5.47
N PHE A 256 -11.77 -10.99 -4.89
CA PHE A 256 -10.77 -11.23 -3.85
C PHE A 256 -11.13 -10.54 -2.52
N ILE A 257 -12.42 -10.44 -2.20
CA ILE A 257 -12.86 -9.84 -0.93
C ILE A 257 -12.60 -10.83 0.20
N SER A 258 -11.87 -10.38 1.22
CA SER A 258 -11.59 -11.12 2.43
C SER A 258 -11.96 -10.28 3.65
N PRO A 259 -12.84 -10.76 4.56
CA PRO A 259 -13.18 -10.05 5.80
C PRO A 259 -11.94 -9.67 6.63
N ALA A 260 -10.89 -10.50 6.58
CA ALA A 260 -9.63 -10.23 7.26
C ALA A 260 -8.92 -8.97 6.76
N MET A 261 -9.09 -8.62 5.48
CA MET A 261 -8.47 -7.44 4.87
C MET A 261 -9.29 -6.16 5.12
N THR A 262 -10.55 -6.29 5.53
CA THR A 262 -11.45 -5.16 5.78
C THR A 262 -12.16 -5.31 7.11
N PRO A 263 -11.41 -5.33 8.23
CA PRO A 263 -11.99 -5.49 9.55
C PRO A 263 -13.03 -4.40 9.82
N GLY A 264 -14.19 -4.80 10.36
CA GLY A 264 -15.28 -3.88 10.68
C GLY A 264 -16.09 -3.36 9.47
N ARG A 265 -15.83 -3.83 8.24
CA ARG A 265 -16.64 -3.48 7.06
C ARG A 265 -17.48 -4.66 6.60
N LEU A 266 -18.80 -4.46 6.54
CA LEU A 266 -19.72 -5.39 5.89
C LEU A 266 -19.60 -5.21 4.37
N ARG A 267 -19.10 -6.25 3.68
CA ARG A 267 -19.02 -6.36 2.19
C ARG A 267 -18.56 -5.07 1.49
N PRO A 268 -17.24 -4.78 1.50
CA PRO A 268 -16.73 -3.64 0.76
C PRO A 268 -16.75 -3.94 -0.74
N ASP A 269 -17.73 -3.39 -1.45
CA ASP A 269 -17.64 -3.30 -2.90
C ASP A 269 -16.70 -2.17 -3.27
N PHE A 270 -15.60 -2.52 -3.94
CA PHE A 270 -14.65 -1.52 -4.43
C PHE A 270 -15.08 -1.03 -5.81
N PHE A 271 -14.96 0.28 -6.00
CA PHE A 271 -15.15 0.92 -7.30
C PHE A 271 -13.84 1.00 -8.07
N GLU A 272 -13.96 1.07 -9.39
CA GLU A 272 -12.87 1.30 -10.33
C GLU A 272 -12.00 2.50 -9.94
N SER A 273 -10.71 2.40 -10.22
CA SER A 273 -9.79 3.53 -10.16
C SER A 273 -9.29 3.87 -11.56
N GLU A 274 -9.56 5.10 -11.99
CA GLU A 274 -8.99 5.66 -13.23
C GLU A 274 -7.53 6.09 -13.05
N ALA A 275 -7.01 6.05 -11.82
CA ALA A 275 -5.64 6.42 -11.55
C ALA A 275 -4.68 5.36 -12.14
N PRO A 276 -3.56 5.79 -12.76
CA PRO A 276 -2.60 4.86 -13.35
C PRO A 276 -1.96 3.93 -12.32
N PHE A 277 -1.92 4.36 -11.06
CA PHE A 277 -1.28 3.65 -9.95
C PHE A 277 -2.25 3.50 -8.77
N PRO A 278 -3.16 2.51 -8.81
CA PRO A 278 -4.20 2.38 -7.79
C PRO A 278 -3.63 2.12 -6.39
N LEU A 279 -2.53 1.37 -6.26
CA LEU A 279 -1.91 1.11 -4.97
C LEU A 279 -1.51 2.43 -4.28
N ALA A 280 -0.97 3.38 -5.05
CA ALA A 280 -0.52 4.68 -4.57
C ALA A 280 -1.67 5.54 -4.00
N VAL A 281 -2.85 5.51 -4.65
CA VAL A 281 -3.96 6.45 -4.34
C VAL A 281 -5.17 5.81 -3.66
N ALA A 282 -5.22 4.48 -3.56
CA ALA A 282 -6.33 3.76 -2.94
C ALA A 282 -6.47 4.06 -1.44
N SER A 283 -7.67 3.81 -0.91
CA SER A 283 -7.91 3.74 0.54
C SER A 283 -7.18 2.53 1.13
N MET A 284 -6.89 2.56 2.43
CA MET A 284 -6.20 1.48 3.13
C MET A 284 -6.89 0.12 2.98
N ALA A 285 -8.24 0.10 3.04
CA ALA A 285 -9.01 -1.12 2.82
C ALA A 285 -8.80 -1.70 1.41
N LYS A 286 -8.84 -0.85 0.38
CA LYS A 286 -8.61 -1.28 -1.01
C LYS A 286 -7.16 -1.71 -1.23
N ARG A 287 -6.17 -1.03 -0.62
CA ARG A 287 -4.75 -1.43 -0.68
C ARG A 287 -4.53 -2.80 -0.04
N ARG A 288 -5.12 -3.07 1.14
CA ARG A 288 -5.07 -4.39 1.78
C ARG A 288 -5.58 -5.50 0.87
N CYS A 289 -6.75 -5.31 0.27
CA CYS A 289 -7.31 -6.28 -0.66
C CYS A 289 -6.45 -6.45 -1.92
N LEU A 290 -5.91 -5.35 -2.48
CA LEU A 290 -5.00 -5.41 -3.62
C LEU A 290 -3.74 -6.23 -3.27
N LEU A 291 -3.07 -5.93 -2.17
CA LEU A 291 -1.85 -6.66 -1.76
C LEU A 291 -2.14 -8.12 -1.40
N ALA A 292 -3.29 -8.42 -0.79
CA ALA A 292 -3.70 -9.80 -0.52
C ALA A 292 -3.93 -10.58 -1.81
N ALA A 293 -4.62 -9.98 -2.79
CA ALA A 293 -4.85 -10.60 -4.09
C ALA A 293 -3.52 -10.82 -4.84
N VAL A 294 -2.67 -9.79 -4.90
CA VAL A 294 -1.33 -9.88 -5.51
C VAL A 294 -0.49 -10.96 -4.83
N CYS A 295 -0.48 -10.99 -3.49
CA CYS A 295 0.22 -12.01 -2.70
C CYS A 295 -0.22 -13.42 -3.14
N ALA A 296 -1.53 -13.70 -3.17
CA ALA A 296 -2.02 -15.01 -3.55
C ALA A 296 -1.83 -15.35 -5.05
N ILE A 297 -1.82 -14.35 -5.93
CA ILE A 297 -1.60 -14.55 -7.38
C ILE A 297 -0.13 -14.91 -7.66
N LEU A 298 0.81 -14.25 -6.96
CA LEU A 298 2.24 -14.46 -7.13
C LEU A 298 2.78 -15.63 -6.30
N ASP A 299 2.11 -16.01 -5.22
CA ASP A 299 2.54 -17.13 -4.39
C ASP A 299 2.27 -18.47 -5.11
N PRO A 300 3.30 -19.30 -5.35
CA PRO A 300 3.12 -20.61 -5.97
C PRO A 300 2.32 -21.58 -5.08
N THR A 301 2.19 -21.29 -3.78
CA THR A 301 1.55 -22.17 -2.81
C THR A 301 0.04 -21.96 -2.80
N HIS A 302 -0.72 -23.01 -3.14
CA HIS A 302 -2.18 -22.99 -3.08
C HIS A 302 -2.73 -22.62 -1.68
N ALA A 303 -2.00 -22.96 -0.62
CA ALA A 303 -2.35 -22.65 0.75
C ALA A 303 -2.56 -21.15 1.01
N THR A 304 -1.76 -20.26 0.39
CA THR A 304 -1.91 -18.81 0.58
C THR A 304 -3.26 -18.31 0.10
N GLY A 305 -3.72 -18.79 -1.07
CA GLY A 305 -5.07 -18.48 -1.58
C GLY A 305 -6.18 -19.02 -0.70
N VAL A 306 -6.03 -20.25 -0.19
CA VAL A 306 -7.00 -20.87 0.73
C VAL A 306 -7.10 -20.11 2.04
N THR A 307 -5.97 -19.74 2.66
CA THR A 307 -5.96 -18.96 3.89
C THR A 307 -6.64 -17.60 3.68
N LEU A 308 -6.36 -16.91 2.57
CA LEU A 308 -6.87 -15.55 2.35
C LEU A 308 -8.32 -15.49 1.89
N PHE A 309 -8.77 -16.44 1.07
CA PHE A 309 -10.05 -16.38 0.34
C PHE A 309 -10.94 -17.62 0.51
N GLY A 310 -10.48 -18.64 1.24
CA GLY A 310 -11.21 -19.88 1.50
C GLY A 310 -10.95 -20.99 0.48
N SER A 311 -11.29 -22.22 0.84
CA SER A 311 -11.04 -23.44 0.03
C SER A 311 -12.02 -23.64 -1.12
N ASN A 312 -13.17 -22.96 -1.11
CA ASN A 312 -14.23 -23.15 -2.11
C ASN A 312 -14.03 -22.32 -3.39
N GLN A 313 -12.99 -21.48 -3.42
CA GLN A 313 -12.70 -20.62 -4.57
C GLN A 313 -11.67 -21.28 -5.49
N PRO A 314 -11.70 -20.99 -6.81
CA PRO A 314 -10.59 -21.30 -7.70
C PRO A 314 -9.29 -20.71 -7.18
N SER A 315 -8.15 -21.31 -7.56
CA SER A 315 -6.84 -20.72 -7.22
C SER A 315 -6.76 -19.26 -7.66
N ALA A 316 -6.08 -18.42 -6.89
CA ALA A 316 -6.06 -16.97 -7.12
C ALA A 316 -5.62 -16.58 -8.54
N ILE A 317 -4.65 -17.29 -9.12
CA ILE A 317 -4.22 -17.07 -10.51
C ILE A 317 -5.29 -17.45 -11.55
N GLU A 318 -6.10 -18.49 -11.29
CA GLU A 318 -7.23 -18.84 -12.15
C GLU A 318 -8.33 -17.79 -12.05
N THR A 319 -8.62 -17.30 -10.85
CA THR A 319 -9.56 -16.19 -10.64
C THR A 319 -9.09 -14.93 -11.37
N PHE A 320 -7.82 -14.57 -11.26
CA PHE A 320 -7.21 -13.44 -11.98
C PHE A 320 -7.37 -13.54 -13.51
N VAL A 321 -6.97 -14.68 -14.10
CA VAL A 321 -7.11 -14.91 -15.55
C VAL A 321 -8.57 -15.04 -16.00
N SER A 322 -9.47 -15.41 -15.09
CA SER A 322 -10.90 -15.50 -15.40
C SER A 322 -11.58 -14.12 -15.47
N THR A 323 -11.13 -13.17 -14.65
CA THR A 323 -11.80 -11.88 -14.40
C THR A 323 -11.18 -10.71 -15.15
N VAL A 324 -9.88 -10.74 -15.45
CA VAL A 324 -9.19 -9.68 -16.20
C VAL A 324 -9.35 -9.89 -17.71
N ASP A 325 -9.46 -8.80 -18.47
CA ASP A 325 -9.45 -8.83 -19.94
C ASP A 325 -8.16 -9.50 -20.47
N PRO A 326 -8.26 -10.60 -21.24
CA PRO A 326 -7.12 -11.26 -21.86
C PRO A 326 -6.21 -10.30 -22.64
N CYS A 327 -6.77 -9.29 -23.34
CA CYS A 327 -5.99 -8.35 -24.14
C CYS A 327 -5.10 -7.43 -23.27
N GLU A 328 -5.53 -7.15 -22.05
CA GLU A 328 -4.76 -6.35 -21.08
C GLU A 328 -3.66 -7.21 -20.41
N ILE A 329 -3.93 -8.50 -20.19
CA ILE A 329 -2.91 -9.46 -19.75
C ILE A 329 -1.81 -9.58 -20.81
N GLU A 330 -2.16 -9.81 -22.08
CA GLU A 330 -1.18 -9.94 -23.17
C GLU A 330 -0.33 -8.66 -23.34
N ARG A 331 -0.94 -7.48 -23.17
CA ARG A 331 -0.19 -6.21 -23.18
C ARG A 331 0.84 -6.11 -22.05
N CYS A 332 0.59 -6.73 -20.90
CA CYS A 332 1.57 -6.78 -19.81
C CYS A 332 2.64 -7.87 -20.03
N LEU A 333 2.30 -8.94 -20.76
CA LEU A 333 3.22 -10.02 -21.13
C LEU A 333 4.18 -9.65 -22.27
N ALA A 334 3.81 -8.69 -23.13
CA ALA A 334 4.56 -8.34 -24.33
C ALA A 334 5.96 -7.73 -24.08
N PRO A 335 6.18 -6.84 -23.09
CA PRO A 335 7.50 -6.27 -22.84
C PRO A 335 8.43 -7.27 -22.15
N ASP A 336 9.57 -7.57 -22.78
CA ASP A 336 10.57 -8.48 -22.23
C ASP A 336 11.10 -8.00 -20.87
N GLY A 337 11.21 -8.95 -19.93
CA GLY A 337 11.79 -8.69 -18.61
C GLY A 337 10.90 -7.91 -17.63
N ARG A 338 9.68 -7.50 -18.02
CA ARG A 338 8.74 -6.78 -17.15
C ARG A 338 8.16 -7.68 -16.05
N TRP A 339 7.75 -8.89 -16.41
CA TRP A 339 7.36 -9.96 -15.48
C TRP A 339 8.41 -11.06 -15.47
N SER A 340 8.49 -11.81 -14.37
CA SER A 340 9.35 -12.97 -14.26
C SER A 340 8.89 -14.07 -15.23
N GLN A 341 9.85 -14.84 -15.76
CA GLN A 341 9.54 -15.96 -16.65
C GLN A 341 8.69 -17.03 -15.94
N THR A 342 8.87 -17.19 -14.63
CA THR A 342 8.04 -18.08 -13.81
C THR A 342 6.59 -17.62 -13.80
N PHE A 343 6.33 -16.35 -13.51
CA PHE A 343 4.97 -15.82 -13.48
C PHE A 343 4.31 -15.86 -14.87
N VAL A 344 5.04 -15.50 -15.93
CA VAL A 344 4.58 -15.62 -17.32
C VAL A 344 4.10 -17.05 -17.64
N ARG A 345 4.88 -18.07 -17.26
CA ARG A 345 4.51 -19.49 -17.46
C ARG A 345 3.25 -19.85 -16.67
N GLN A 346 3.13 -19.40 -15.43
CA GLN A 346 1.96 -19.68 -14.59
C GLN A 346 0.69 -19.06 -15.18
N VAL A 347 0.75 -17.80 -15.65
CA VAL A 347 -0.37 -17.11 -16.31
C VAL A 347 -0.79 -17.85 -17.58
N ARG A 348 0.16 -18.21 -18.45
CA ARG A 348 -0.13 -18.97 -19.68
C ARG A 348 -0.75 -20.33 -19.38
N ALA A 349 -0.23 -21.04 -18.36
CA ALA A 349 -0.80 -22.32 -17.95
C ALA A 349 -2.25 -22.16 -17.45
N ALA A 350 -2.54 -21.10 -16.69
CA ALA A 350 -3.90 -20.79 -16.23
C ALA A 350 -4.84 -20.43 -17.41
N GLN A 351 -4.39 -19.65 -18.38
CA GLN A 351 -5.14 -19.35 -19.62
C GLN A 351 -5.47 -20.64 -20.39
N GLN A 352 -4.50 -21.55 -20.54
CA GLN A 352 -4.72 -22.85 -21.20
C GLN A 352 -5.73 -23.72 -20.46
N ARG A 353 -5.66 -23.77 -19.12
CA ARG A 353 -6.65 -24.50 -18.30
C ARG A 353 -8.05 -23.93 -18.47
N LYS A 354 -8.20 -22.60 -18.48
CA LYS A 354 -9.48 -21.91 -18.75
C LYS A 354 -10.03 -22.29 -20.13
N ALA A 355 -9.21 -22.20 -21.18
CA ALA A 355 -9.62 -22.58 -22.54
C ALA A 355 -10.07 -24.04 -22.64
N ARG A 356 -9.37 -24.97 -21.98
CA ARG A 356 -9.76 -26.38 -21.91
C ARG A 356 -11.10 -26.58 -21.19
N LYS A 357 -11.32 -25.89 -20.06
CA LYS A 357 -12.60 -25.93 -19.32
C LYS A 357 -13.76 -25.41 -20.19
N SER A 358 -13.58 -24.28 -20.87
CA SER A 358 -14.60 -23.71 -21.78
C SER A 358 -14.93 -24.62 -22.97
N ARG A 359 -13.91 -25.26 -23.57
CA ARG A 359 -14.12 -26.23 -24.66
C ARG A 359 -14.94 -27.44 -24.18
N ARG A 360 -14.58 -28.02 -23.02
CA ARG A 360 -15.32 -29.14 -22.44
C ARG A 360 -16.78 -28.79 -22.14
N ALA A 361 -17.02 -27.60 -21.59
CA ALA A 361 -18.38 -27.11 -21.33
C ALA A 361 -19.20 -26.94 -22.62
N ALA A 362 -18.61 -26.41 -23.69
CA ALA A 362 -19.26 -26.29 -24.99
C ALA A 362 -19.58 -27.66 -25.61
N THR A 363 -18.68 -28.64 -25.50
CA THR A 363 -18.94 -30.01 -25.99
C THR A 363 -20.07 -30.69 -25.20
N ALA A 364 -20.10 -30.53 -23.87
CA ALA A 364 -21.15 -31.08 -23.02
C ALA A 364 -22.53 -30.45 -23.28
N ALA A 365 -22.57 -29.14 -23.55
CA ALA A 365 -23.80 -28.44 -23.93
C ALA A 365 -24.30 -28.87 -25.32
N GLY A 366 -23.40 -29.14 -26.27
CA GLY A 366 -23.74 -29.62 -27.62
C GLY A 366 -24.26 -31.06 -27.67
N SER A 367 -23.95 -31.90 -26.67
CA SER A 367 -24.45 -33.28 -26.55
C SER A 367 -25.82 -33.40 -25.88
N GLY A 368 -26.43 -32.30 -25.43
CA GLY A 368 -27.69 -32.27 -24.67
C GLY A 368 -28.96 -31.99 -25.49
N LEU A 369 -28.89 -31.98 -26.84
CA LEU A 369 -30.10 -31.82 -27.67
C LEU A 369 -30.94 -33.11 -27.62
N PRO A 370 -32.25 -33.06 -27.31
CA PRO A 370 -33.10 -34.24 -27.34
C PRO A 370 -33.16 -34.76 -28.77
N ARG A 371 -32.90 -36.06 -28.97
CA ARG A 371 -33.32 -36.77 -30.18
C ARG A 371 -34.84 -36.60 -30.27
N MET A 372 -35.30 -35.74 -31.17
CA MET A 372 -36.69 -35.77 -31.61
C MET A 372 -36.90 -37.13 -32.29
N SER A 373 -37.56 -38.03 -31.58
CA SER A 373 -38.16 -39.23 -32.14
C SER A 373 -39.21 -38.78 -33.15
N VAL A 374 -38.88 -38.94 -34.43
CA VAL A 374 -39.85 -38.85 -35.52
C VAL A 374 -40.72 -40.10 -35.42
N GLY A 375 -41.99 -39.92 -35.09
CA GLY A 375 -43.05 -40.92 -35.16
C GLY A 375 -43.99 -40.59 -36.29
#